data_AF-A0A536TZA4-F1
#
_entry.id   AF-A0A536TZA4-F1
#
_cell.length_a   1.000
_cell.length_b   1.000
_cell.length_c   1.000
_cell.angle_alpha   90.00
_cell.angle_beta   90.00
_cell.angle_gamma   90.00
#
_symmetry.space_group_name_H-M   'P 1'
#
loop_
_entity.id
_entity.type
_entity.pdbx_description
1 polymer ?
#
loop_
_entity_poly.entity_id
_entity_poly.type
_entity_poly.pdbx_seq_one_letter_code
_entity_poly.pdbx_strand_id
1 'polypeptide(L)'
;MKTLSRYIGREVLYATLLIFVALLMLFAFFDLIHELGNVGKDGYPLGRALLFVGLSVPGHIYELVPTAALIGTLSAIAALVANSEYTVMRTSGASLTQITLAIVRVGIPLAIATFLAGEFLAPPAERLAQQVRVQTQGQINRIVAQQFESGFWFKQDLTFVNIKSVLPDTTLL
;
A
#
# COMPACT_ATOMS: atom_id res chain seq x y z
N MET A 1 8.23 28.73 21.07
CA MET A 1 7.13 27.89 20.52
C MET A 1 7.54 27.01 19.31
N LYS A 2 8.56 27.37 18.51
CA LYS A 2 9.06 26.50 17.41
C LYS A 2 9.63 25.16 17.92
N THR A 3 10.24 25.16 19.10
CA THR A 3 10.82 23.98 19.75
C THR A 3 9.75 22.93 20.08
N LEU A 4 8.65 23.32 20.71
CA LEU A 4 7.55 22.42 21.06
C LEU A 4 6.88 21.81 19.82
N SER A 5 6.57 22.64 18.82
CA SER A 5 5.98 22.16 17.56
C SER A 5 6.92 21.20 16.83
N ARG A 6 8.24 21.43 16.87
CA ARG A 6 9.23 20.53 16.26
C ARG A 6 9.35 19.22 17.03
N TYR A 7 9.28 19.27 18.36
CA TYR A 7 9.33 18.08 19.21
C TYR A 7 8.12 17.18 18.95
N ILE A 8 6.90 17.70 19.06
CA ILE A 8 5.66 16.95 18.78
C ILE A 8 5.69 16.37 17.36
N GLY A 9 6.07 17.19 16.38
CA GLY A 9 6.16 16.72 15.00
C GLY A 9 7.18 15.60 14.80
N ARG A 10 8.32 15.66 15.50
CA ARG A 10 9.34 14.60 15.45
C ARG A 10 8.85 13.30 16.08
N GLU A 11 8.20 13.37 17.24
CA GLU A 11 7.65 12.18 17.91
C GLU A 11 6.55 11.52 17.06
N VAL A 12 5.65 12.31 16.48
CA VAL A 12 4.61 11.79 15.57
C VAL A 12 5.24 11.16 14.32
N LEU A 13 6.20 11.82 13.68
CA LEU A 13 6.86 11.30 12.49
C LEU A 13 7.57 9.96 12.78
N TYR A 14 8.29 9.85 13.90
CA TYR A 14 8.97 8.62 14.27
C TYR A 14 7.99 7.49 14.58
N ALA A 15 6.92 7.76 15.34
CA ALA A 15 5.91 6.76 15.64
C ALA A 15 5.21 6.27 14.35
N THR A 16 4.84 7.20 13.46
CA THR A 16 4.27 6.87 12.14
C THR A 16 5.22 6.05 11.30
N LEU A 17 6.50 6.43 11.18
CA LEU A 17 7.48 5.67 10.40
C LEU A 17 7.72 4.27 10.97
N LEU A 18 7.79 4.13 12.29
CA LEU A 18 7.98 2.85 12.95
C LEU A 18 6.81 1.90 12.65
N ILE A 19 5.58 2.38 12.83
CA ILE A 19 4.38 1.59 12.53
C ILE A 19 4.27 1.29 11.05
N PHE A 20 4.59 2.26 10.20
CA PHE A 20 4.60 2.08 8.75
C PHE A 20 5.55 0.96 8.32
N VAL A 21 6.79 0.96 8.81
CA VAL A 21 7.78 -0.08 8.54
C VAL A 21 7.30 -1.44 9.06
N ALA A 22 6.71 -1.48 10.25
CA ALA A 22 6.18 -2.72 10.82
C ALA A 22 5.03 -3.30 9.96
N LEU A 23 4.09 -2.47 9.53
CA LEU A 23 3.01 -2.87 8.62
C LEU A 23 3.56 -3.32 7.27
N LEU A 24 4.51 -2.58 6.69
CA LEU A 24 5.10 -2.92 5.40
C LEU A 24 5.83 -4.27 5.45
N MET A 25 6.61 -4.53 6.51
CA MET A 25 7.24 -5.84 6.71
C MET A 25 6.20 -6.96 6.87
N LEU A 26 5.14 -6.72 7.64
CA LEU A 26 4.07 -7.69 7.84
C LEU A 26 3.37 -8.06 6.52
N PHE A 27 3.01 -7.06 5.72
CA PHE A 27 2.36 -7.27 4.42
C PHE A 27 3.30 -7.95 3.42
N ALA A 28 4.56 -7.50 3.33
CA ALA A 28 5.56 -8.15 2.48
C ALA A 28 5.80 -9.61 2.89
N PHE A 29 5.75 -9.92 4.19
CA PHE A 29 5.84 -11.28 4.70
C PHE A 29 4.61 -12.12 4.31
N PHE A 30 3.40 -11.55 4.39
CA PHE A 30 2.19 -12.23 3.92
C PHE A 30 2.24 -12.52 2.41
N ASP A 31 2.69 -11.57 1.60
CA ASP A 31 2.85 -11.81 0.16
C ASP A 31 3.86 -12.92 -0.13
N LEU A 32 4.97 -12.93 0.61
CA LEU A 32 5.97 -13.99 0.46
C LEU A 32 5.39 -15.36 0.81
N ILE A 33 4.59 -15.48 1.88
CA ILE A 33 3.91 -16.74 2.22
C ILE A 33 2.95 -17.16 1.10
N HIS A 34 2.17 -16.22 0.55
CA HIS A 34 1.25 -16.50 -0.55
C HIS A 34 1.98 -17.01 -1.79
N GLU A 35 3.11 -16.40 -2.15
CA GLU A 35 3.91 -16.81 -3.31
C GLU A 35 4.70 -18.10 -3.05
N LEU A 36 5.16 -18.35 -1.83
CA LEU A 36 5.83 -19.60 -1.45
C LEU A 36 4.94 -20.83 -1.68
N GLY A 37 3.62 -20.70 -1.61
CA GLY A 37 2.68 -21.78 -1.96
C GLY A 37 2.69 -22.18 -3.44
N ASN A 38 3.26 -21.33 -4.30
CA ASN A 38 3.43 -21.55 -5.75
C ASN A 38 4.87 -21.92 -6.13
N VAL A 39 5.84 -21.64 -5.26
CA VAL A 39 7.25 -22.00 -5.47
C VAL A 39 7.38 -23.52 -5.57
N GLY A 40 8.01 -24.00 -6.66
CA GLY A 40 8.18 -25.43 -6.94
C GLY A 40 7.06 -26.08 -7.76
N LYS A 41 5.93 -25.38 -8.00
CA LYS A 41 4.95 -25.79 -9.02
C LYS A 41 5.37 -25.21 -10.38
N ASP A 42 5.36 -26.04 -11.42
CA ASP A 42 5.68 -25.65 -12.81
C ASP A 42 7.03 -24.93 -13.01
N GLY A 43 8.03 -25.21 -12.16
CA GLY A 43 9.37 -24.63 -12.27
C GLY A 43 9.49 -23.18 -11.77
N TYR A 44 8.53 -22.69 -10.98
CA TYR A 44 8.56 -21.35 -10.39
C TYR A 44 9.75 -21.19 -9.41
N PRO A 45 10.76 -20.36 -9.72
CA PRO A 45 11.93 -20.19 -8.86
C PRO A 45 11.67 -19.17 -7.75
N LEU A 46 12.27 -19.39 -6.58
CA LEU A 46 12.18 -18.50 -5.40
C LEU A 46 12.56 -17.04 -5.72
N GLY A 47 13.50 -16.83 -6.65
CA GLY A 47 13.89 -15.49 -7.09
C GLY A 47 12.76 -14.67 -7.72
N ARG A 48 11.78 -15.32 -8.37
CA ARG A 48 10.61 -14.62 -8.94
C ARG A 48 9.59 -14.24 -7.87
N ALA A 49 9.43 -15.05 -6.82
CA ALA A 49 8.60 -14.70 -5.67
C ALA A 49 9.16 -13.43 -4.99
N LEU A 50 10.47 -13.37 -4.75
CA LEU A 50 11.11 -12.21 -4.14
C LEU A 50 10.98 -10.95 -5.02
N LEU A 51 11.08 -11.11 -6.33
CA LEU A 51 10.90 -10.01 -7.28
C LEU A 51 9.45 -9.51 -7.31
N PHE A 52 8.47 -10.41 -7.26
CA PHE A 52 7.05 -10.06 -7.12
C PHE A 52 6.79 -9.28 -5.82
N VAL A 53 7.24 -9.80 -4.67
CA VAL A 53 7.09 -9.12 -3.38
C VAL A 53 7.73 -7.74 -3.41
N GLY A 54 8.93 -7.61 -3.99
CA GLY A 54 9.60 -6.32 -4.15
C GLY A 54 8.84 -5.33 -5.05
N LEU A 55 8.19 -5.81 -6.11
CA LEU A 55 7.35 -4.99 -6.99
C LEU A 55 5.99 -4.63 -6.36
N SER A 56 5.51 -5.40 -5.38
CA SER A 56 4.29 -5.08 -4.63
C SER A 56 4.52 -4.04 -3.53
N VAL A 57 5.77 -3.85 -3.07
CA VAL A 57 6.10 -2.86 -2.02
C VAL A 57 5.57 -1.44 -2.33
N PRO A 58 5.76 -0.86 -3.53
CA PRO A 58 5.21 0.46 -3.85
C PRO A 58 3.69 0.56 -3.75
N GLY A 59 2.96 -0.51 -4.08
CA GLY A 59 1.50 -0.59 -3.89
C GLY A 59 1.14 -0.56 -2.41
N HIS A 60 1.80 -1.40 -1.60
CA HIS A 60 1.61 -1.42 -0.15
C HIS A 60 1.94 -0.10 0.52
N ILE A 61 2.98 0.61 0.07
CA ILE A 61 3.31 1.94 0.60
C ILE A 61 2.09 2.86 0.48
N TYR A 62 1.46 2.92 -0.69
CA TYR A 62 0.30 3.79 -0.93
C TYR A 62 -0.90 3.43 -0.04
N GLU A 63 -1.19 2.14 0.11
CA GLU A 63 -2.33 1.66 0.90
C GLU A 63 -2.11 1.78 2.42
N LEU A 64 -0.87 1.57 2.89
CA LEU A 64 -0.56 1.47 4.31
C LEU A 64 -0.26 2.83 4.96
N VAL A 65 0.19 3.83 4.20
CA VAL A 65 0.55 5.13 4.78
C VAL A 65 -0.60 5.78 5.57
N PRO A 66 -1.85 5.90 5.07
CA PRO A 66 -2.94 6.52 5.83
C PRO A 66 -3.20 5.82 7.16
N THR A 67 -3.18 4.49 7.15
CA THR A 67 -3.38 3.65 8.34
C THR A 67 -2.22 3.82 9.33
N ALA A 68 -0.98 3.82 8.85
CA ALA A 68 0.21 4.05 9.67
C ALA A 68 0.25 5.46 10.27
N ALA A 69 -0.19 6.47 9.52
CA ALA A 69 -0.28 7.85 9.99
C ALA A 69 -1.30 7.98 11.13
N LEU A 70 -2.46 7.34 11.00
CA LEU A 70 -3.50 7.31 12.04
C LEU A 70 -2.98 6.64 13.32
N ILE A 71 -2.50 5.40 13.21
CA ILE A 71 -2.02 4.63 14.37
C ILE A 71 -0.79 5.30 14.98
N GLY A 72 0.15 5.77 14.16
CA GLY A 72 1.36 6.45 14.64
C GLY A 72 1.08 7.74 15.39
N THR A 73 0.15 8.55 14.90
CA THR A 73 -0.25 9.78 15.60
C THR A 73 -0.90 9.45 16.96
N LEU A 74 -1.78 8.45 16.99
CA LEU A 74 -2.41 7.99 18.24
C LEU A 74 -1.37 7.46 19.23
N SER A 75 -0.44 6.62 18.77
CA SER A 75 0.64 6.09 19.60
C SER A 75 1.57 7.18 20.14
N ALA A 76 1.93 8.17 19.32
CA ALA A 76 2.74 9.30 19.77
C ALA A 76 2.02 10.14 20.83
N ILE A 77 0.74 10.46 20.64
CA ILE A 77 -0.06 11.19 21.63
C ILE A 77 -0.18 10.36 22.91
N ALA A 78 -0.45 9.06 22.80
CA ALA A 78 -0.54 8.16 23.94
C ALA A 78 0.76 8.14 24.76
N ALA A 79 1.92 8.12 24.10
CA ALA A 79 3.22 8.20 24.76
C ALA A 79 3.42 9.56 25.48
N LEU A 80 3.06 10.67 24.84
CA LEU A 80 3.11 12.01 25.46
C LEU A 80 2.19 12.12 26.68
N VAL A 81 1.02 11.47 26.65
CA VAL A 81 0.08 11.42 27.78
C VAL A 81 0.63 10.54 28.89
N ALA A 82 1.16 9.35 28.57
CA ALA A 82 1.71 8.40 29.54
C ALA A 82 2.88 9.00 30.33
N ASN A 83 3.75 9.78 29.66
CA ASN A 83 4.87 10.48 30.30
C ASN A 83 4.46 11.82 30.95
N SER A 84 3.17 12.13 31.04
CA SER A 84 2.62 13.41 31.54
C SER A 84 3.09 14.67 30.78
N GLU A 85 3.79 14.52 29.65
CA GLU A 85 4.29 15.63 28.84
C GLU A 85 3.14 16.43 28.23
N TYR A 86 2.12 15.75 27.70
CA TYR A 86 0.92 16.40 27.16
C TYR A 86 0.20 17.23 28.23
N THR A 87 0.07 16.69 29.45
CA THR A 87 -0.54 17.37 30.58
C THR A 87 0.24 18.63 30.95
N VAL A 88 1.57 18.54 31.07
CA VAL A 88 2.44 19.69 31.37
C VAL A 88 2.30 20.77 30.30
N MET A 89 2.35 20.41 29.01
CA MET A 89 2.16 21.34 27.89
C MET A 89 0.84 22.12 28.02
N ARG A 90 -0.26 21.42 28.33
CA ARG A 90 -1.59 22.02 28.49
C ARG A 90 -1.66 22.94 29.70
N THR A 91 -1.06 22.56 30.84
CA THR A 91 -1.02 23.40 32.05
C THR A 91 -0.12 24.62 31.92
N SER A 92 0.92 24.55 31.08
CA SER A 92 1.82 25.68 30.78
C SER A 92 1.25 26.64 29.72
N GLY A 93 -0.01 26.47 29.32
CA GLY A 93 -0.71 27.39 28.42
C GLY A 93 -0.61 27.04 26.93
N ALA A 94 -0.12 25.85 26.54
CA ALA A 94 -0.17 25.43 25.15
C ALA A 94 -1.63 25.14 24.73
N SER A 95 -2.08 25.81 23.66
CA SER A 95 -3.43 25.59 23.15
C SER A 95 -3.53 24.26 22.41
N LEU A 96 -4.72 23.65 22.42
CA LEU A 96 -4.99 22.42 21.65
C LEU A 96 -4.71 22.64 20.16
N THR A 97 -5.09 23.81 19.64
CA THR A 97 -4.87 24.20 18.25
C THR A 97 -3.39 24.22 17.86
N GLN A 98 -2.48 24.60 18.77
CA GLN A 98 -1.04 24.58 18.51
C GLN A 98 -0.51 23.16 18.36
N ILE A 99 -1.00 22.23 19.19
CA ILE A 99 -0.64 20.81 19.12
C ILE A 99 -1.17 20.21 17.83
N THR A 100 -2.46 20.42 17.51
CA THR A 100 -3.06 19.96 16.25
C THR A 100 -2.32 20.50 15.04
N LEU A 101 -1.95 21.79 15.03
CA LEU A 101 -1.21 22.38 13.92
C LEU A 101 0.20 21.78 13.77
N ALA A 102 0.85 21.42 14.87
CA ALA A 102 2.14 20.74 14.83
C ALA A 102 2.03 19.35 14.17
N ILE A 103 0.97 18.61 14.47
CA ILE A 103 0.67 17.30 13.85
C ILE A 103 0.35 17.47 12.36
N VAL A 104 -0.54 18.41 12.01
CA VAL A 104 -0.93 18.66 10.61
C VAL A 104 0.26 19.09 9.75
N ARG A 105 1.20 19.88 10.31
CA ARG A 105 2.43 20.26 9.60
C ARG A 105 3.31 19.07 9.22
N VAL A 106 3.22 17.95 9.94
CA VAL A 106 3.91 16.70 9.59
C VAL A 106 3.06 15.87 8.63
N GLY A 107 1.74 15.84 8.84
CA GLY A 107 0.80 15.14 7.97
C GLY A 107 0.78 15.66 6.52
N ILE A 108 0.91 16.97 6.30
CA ILE A 108 0.87 17.56 4.94
C ILE A 108 2.01 17.03 4.05
N PRO A 109 3.30 17.13 4.43
CA PRO A 109 4.39 16.54 3.64
C PRO A 109 4.20 15.05 3.40
N LEU A 110 3.70 14.31 4.40
CA LEU A 110 3.51 12.87 4.33
C LEU A 110 2.38 12.51 3.34
N ALA A 111 1.29 13.27 3.35
CA ALA A 111 0.19 13.14 2.38
C ALA A 111 0.64 13.48 0.95
N ILE A 112 1.42 14.54 0.77
CA ILE A 112 1.98 14.91 -0.55
C ILE A 112 2.92 13.80 -1.05
N ALA A 113 3.80 13.29 -0.20
CA ALA A 113 4.70 12.19 -0.56
C ALA A 113 3.92 10.94 -0.96
N THR A 114 2.83 10.62 -0.24
CA THR A 114 1.96 9.48 -0.54
C THR A 114 1.23 9.67 -1.87
N PHE A 115 0.72 10.87 -2.12
CA PHE A 115 0.05 11.20 -3.38
C PHE A 115 1.00 11.06 -4.56
N LEU A 116 2.22 11.61 -4.46
CA LEU A 116 3.23 11.46 -5.51
C LEU A 116 3.66 10.00 -5.70
N ALA A 117 3.79 9.23 -4.62
CA ALA A 117 4.06 7.80 -4.72
C ALA A 117 2.91 7.02 -5.38
N GLY A 118 1.66 7.35 -5.04
CA GLY A 118 0.47 6.76 -5.62
C GLY A 118 0.29 7.07 -7.10
N GLU A 119 0.70 8.25 -7.56
CA GLU A 119 0.57 8.64 -8.97
C GLU A 119 1.71 8.06 -9.82
N PHE A 120 2.96 8.12 -9.34
CA PHE A 120 4.14 7.83 -10.17
C PHE A 120 4.76 6.44 -9.91
N LEU A 121 4.67 5.90 -8.70
CA LEU A 121 5.37 4.67 -8.31
C LEU A 121 4.43 3.46 -8.28
N ALA A 122 3.21 3.61 -7.73
CA ALA A 122 2.29 2.49 -7.59
C ALA A 122 1.78 1.92 -8.93
N PRO A 123 1.32 2.72 -9.93
CA PRO A 123 0.76 2.18 -11.17
C PRO A 123 1.75 1.37 -12.02
N PRO A 124 3.00 1.82 -12.27
CA PRO A 124 3.96 1.03 -13.03
C PRO A 124 4.43 -0.21 -12.26
N ALA A 125 4.60 -0.11 -10.94
CA ALA A 125 5.01 -1.24 -10.11
C ALA A 125 3.95 -2.36 -10.11
N GLU A 126 2.68 -1.99 -9.95
CA GLU A 126 1.57 -2.95 -9.98
C GLU A 126 1.43 -3.61 -11.36
N ARG A 127 1.55 -2.84 -12.45
CA ARG A 127 1.55 -3.40 -13.81
C ARG A 127 2.66 -4.43 -14.01
N LEU A 128 3.87 -4.14 -13.52
CA LEU A 128 5.01 -5.05 -13.60
C LEU A 128 4.80 -6.30 -12.72
N ALA A 129 4.28 -6.14 -11.50
CA ALA A 129 3.97 -7.26 -10.60
C ALA A 129 2.96 -8.22 -11.25
N GLN A 130 1.89 -7.69 -11.84
CA GLN A 130 0.88 -8.48 -12.55
C GLN A 130 1.46 -9.16 -13.79
N GLN A 131 2.32 -8.48 -14.56
CA GLN A 131 2.99 -9.08 -15.72
C GLN A 131 3.90 -10.25 -15.31
N VAL A 132 4.69 -10.09 -14.24
CA VAL A 132 5.56 -11.17 -13.72
C VAL A 132 4.73 -12.38 -13.29
N ARG A 133 3.58 -12.15 -12.66
CA ARG A 133 2.65 -13.21 -12.25
C ARG A 133 2.07 -13.96 -13.45
N VAL A 134 1.56 -13.22 -14.45
CA VAL A 134 0.96 -13.79 -15.68
C VAL A 134 1.98 -14.56 -16.51
N GLN A 135 3.19 -14.03 -16.67
CA GLN A 135 4.26 -14.68 -17.46
C GLN A 135 4.80 -15.93 -16.77
N THR A 136 4.83 -15.95 -15.43
CA THR A 136 5.46 -17.05 -14.68
C THR A 136 4.50 -18.20 -14.41
N GLN A 137 3.21 -17.94 -14.25
CA GLN A 137 2.23 -19.02 -14.14
C GLN A 137 1.96 -19.73 -15.48
N GLY A 138 2.50 -19.27 -16.62
CA GLY A 138 2.21 -19.90 -17.92
C GLY A 138 0.71 -19.86 -18.27
N GLN A 139 -0.03 -18.93 -17.66
CA GLN A 139 -1.49 -18.87 -17.73
C GLN A 139 -2.00 -17.75 -18.64
N ILE A 140 -1.32 -17.46 -19.76
CA ILE A 140 -2.03 -16.83 -20.89
C ILE A 140 -3.30 -17.66 -21.21
N ASN A 141 -3.24 -18.98 -20.99
CA ASN A 141 -4.35 -19.89 -21.22
C ASN A 141 -5.28 -20.14 -20.02
N ARG A 142 -5.06 -19.54 -18.84
CA ARG A 142 -5.82 -19.93 -17.64
C ARG A 142 -6.25 -18.77 -16.73
N ILE A 143 -5.64 -17.58 -16.83
CA ILE A 143 -6.23 -16.35 -16.26
C ILE A 143 -7.32 -15.79 -17.20
N VAL A 144 -7.14 -15.93 -18.52
CA VAL A 144 -8.23 -15.61 -19.48
C VAL A 144 -9.32 -16.69 -19.49
N ALA A 145 -8.96 -17.96 -19.24
CA ALA A 145 -9.92 -19.07 -19.32
C ALA A 145 -10.60 -19.47 -18.00
N GLN A 146 -10.08 -19.11 -16.81
CA GLN A 146 -10.69 -19.49 -15.53
C GLN A 146 -11.28 -18.33 -14.72
N GLN A 147 -10.98 -17.07 -15.04
CA GLN A 147 -11.64 -15.95 -14.36
C GLN A 147 -13.02 -15.62 -14.94
N PHE A 148 -13.37 -16.24 -16.08
CA PHE A 148 -14.69 -16.11 -16.70
C PHE A 148 -15.20 -17.49 -17.13
N GLU A 149 -15.72 -18.29 -16.20
CA GLU A 149 -16.56 -19.47 -16.51
C GLU A 149 -17.68 -19.12 -17.53
N SER A 150 -18.07 -17.84 -17.61
CA SER A 150 -19.10 -17.31 -18.50
C SER A 150 -18.60 -16.46 -19.67
N GLY A 151 -17.29 -16.30 -19.90
CA GLY A 151 -16.74 -15.42 -20.95
C GLY A 151 -16.70 -13.92 -20.61
N PHE A 152 -16.04 -13.12 -21.45
CA PHE A 152 -15.88 -11.67 -21.28
C PHE A 152 -17.15 -10.94 -21.75
N TRP A 153 -17.85 -10.28 -20.84
CA TRP A 153 -19.03 -9.48 -21.15
C TRP A 153 -18.66 -8.04 -21.43
N PHE A 154 -18.95 -7.58 -22.64
CA PHE A 154 -18.80 -6.20 -23.05
C PHE A 154 -20.18 -5.59 -23.27
N LYS A 155 -20.44 -4.44 -22.65
CA LYS A 155 -21.66 -3.67 -22.88
C LYS A 155 -21.29 -2.39 -23.62
N GLN A 156 -21.79 -2.25 -24.84
CA GLN A 156 -21.75 -0.98 -25.57
C GLN A 156 -23.19 -0.51 -25.80
N ASP A 157 -23.54 0.57 -25.12
CA ASP A 157 -24.88 1.17 -25.11
C ASP A 157 -25.99 0.16 -24.75
N LEU A 158 -26.74 -0.32 -25.74
CA LEU A 158 -27.83 -1.31 -25.59
C LEU A 158 -27.41 -2.73 -25.97
N THR A 159 -26.19 -2.92 -26.45
CA THR A 159 -25.67 -4.21 -26.92
C THR A 159 -24.84 -4.88 -25.85
N PHE A 160 -25.19 -6.13 -25.54
CA PHE A 160 -24.44 -7.00 -24.65
C PHE A 160 -23.77 -8.08 -25.49
N VAL A 161 -22.44 -8.09 -25.52
CA VAL A 161 -21.63 -9.07 -26.25
C VAL A 161 -20.92 -9.95 -25.23
N ASN A 162 -21.00 -11.26 -25.43
CA ASN A 162 -20.28 -12.24 -24.63
C ASN A 162 -19.20 -12.91 -25.50
N ILE A 163 -17.93 -12.69 -25.16
CA ILE A 163 -16.78 -13.25 -25.86
C ILE A 163 -16.26 -14.42 -25.05
N LYS A 164 -16.47 -15.65 -25.53
CA LYS A 164 -16.15 -16.87 -24.78
C LYS A 164 -14.67 -17.25 -24.83
N SER A 165 -13.95 -16.88 -25.89
CA SER A 165 -12.52 -17.07 -26.01
C SER A 165 -11.93 -16.10 -27.02
N VAL A 166 -10.82 -15.44 -26.66
CA VAL A 166 -10.02 -14.64 -27.59
C VAL A 166 -8.84 -15.50 -28.04
N LEU A 167 -8.70 -15.75 -29.34
CA LEU A 167 -7.53 -16.46 -29.85
C LEU A 167 -6.29 -15.56 -29.83
N PRO A 168 -5.08 -16.15 -29.75
CA PRO A 168 -3.82 -15.39 -29.76
C PRO A 168 -3.58 -14.50 -30.99
N ASP A 169 -4.39 -14.65 -32.05
CA ASP A 169 -4.32 -13.88 -33.30
C ASP A 169 -5.30 -12.69 -33.35
N THR A 170 -5.95 -12.34 -32.24
CA THR A 170 -6.96 -11.26 -32.13
C THR A 170 -8.26 -11.48 -32.92
N THR A 171 -8.53 -12.68 -33.43
CA THR A 171 -9.85 -13.04 -33.99
C THR A 171 -10.81 -13.56 -32.91
N LEU A 172 -12.11 -13.35 -33.15
CA LEU A 172 -13.20 -13.74 -32.25
C LEU A 172 -13.98 -14.92 -32.89
N LEU A 173 -14.34 -15.93 -32.09
CA LEU A 173 -15.27 -17.02 -32.45
C LEU A 173 -16.63 -16.85 -31.75
#